data_AF-A0A966K5C0-F1
#
_entry.id   AF-A0A966K5C0-F1
#
_cell.length_a   1.000
_cell.length_b   1.000
_cell.length_c   1.000
_cell.angle_alpha   90.00
_cell.angle_beta   90.00
_cell.angle_gamma   90.00
#
_symmetry.space_group_name_H-M   'P 1'
#
loop_
_entity.id
_entity.type
_entity.pdbx_description
1 polymer ?
#
loop_
_entity_poly.entity_id
_entity_poly.type
_entity_poly.pdbx_seq_one_letter_code
_entity_poly.pdbx_strand_id
1 'polypeptide(L)'
;LADPRFILAVIIAPHQQPIFRWQMDGPQRQERGVALAEWQSAMYEPLCQLLPGCEFELLLPEAYFTNCRLADKHVRPLSIRAAVNFLESTLGVLPAGLACVVGAFGEEQADEYRIAFSLKGSSEIIYGVIWPLYDRESVASDALNDVSDEESPIKRICDALHDAGVDDVFRHAVLFTPELCDDCGVPLFPDRQGEVVHAEMPEDSPSQQPLFH
;
A
#
# COMPACT_ATOMS: atom_id res chain seq x y z
N LEU A 1 -3.83 -3.67 -8.10
CA LEU A 1 -4.54 -4.68 -7.29
C LEU A 1 -5.10 -4.09 -5.99
N ALA A 2 -4.45 -3.10 -5.38
CA ALA A 2 -5.07 -2.23 -4.38
C ALA A 2 -5.13 -0.79 -4.91
N ASP A 3 -6.24 -0.09 -4.72
CA ASP A 3 -6.41 1.30 -5.15
C ASP A 3 -7.39 2.05 -4.23
N PRO A 4 -7.21 3.36 -4.00
CA PRO A 4 -8.12 4.14 -3.18
C PRO A 4 -9.43 4.42 -3.92
N ARG A 5 -10.56 4.10 -3.27
CA ARG A 5 -11.92 4.42 -3.78
C ARG A 5 -12.57 5.48 -2.90
N PHE A 6 -13.20 6.47 -3.53
CA PHE A 6 -13.87 7.57 -2.83
C PHE A 6 -15.40 7.42 -2.91
N ILE A 7 -16.05 7.55 -1.76
CA ILE A 7 -17.51 7.63 -1.66
C ILE A 7 -17.87 9.10 -1.54
N LEU A 8 -18.73 9.59 -2.43
CA LEU A 8 -19.34 10.90 -2.32
C LEU A 8 -20.72 10.76 -1.69
N ALA A 9 -20.98 11.56 -0.64
CA ALA A 9 -22.24 11.54 0.07
C ALA A 9 -22.80 12.96 0.22
N VAL A 10 -24.12 13.06 0.27
CA VAL A 10 -24.85 14.29 0.60
C VAL A 10 -25.61 14.05 1.88
N ILE A 11 -25.44 14.94 2.86
CA ILE A 11 -26.17 14.89 4.12
C ILE A 11 -27.37 15.82 4.01
N ILE A 12 -28.57 15.30 4.27
CA ILE A 12 -29.82 16.05 4.24
C ILE A 12 -30.53 15.90 5.59
N ALA A 13 -31.18 16.97 6.06
CA ALA A 13 -32.08 16.93 7.21
C ALA A 13 -33.36 17.71 6.90
N PRO A 14 -34.50 17.39 7.55
CA PRO A 14 -35.71 18.19 7.45
C PRO A 14 -35.48 19.64 7.88
N HIS A 15 -36.33 20.55 7.42
CA HIS A 15 -36.26 21.97 7.80
C HIS A 15 -36.23 22.13 9.33
N GLN A 16 -35.28 22.92 9.83
CA GLN A 16 -35.01 23.17 11.26
C GLN A 16 -34.56 21.94 12.09
N GLN A 17 -34.19 20.83 11.46
CA GLN A 17 -33.58 19.69 12.15
C GLN A 17 -32.04 19.75 12.10
N PRO A 18 -31.35 19.20 13.12
CA PRO A 18 -29.90 19.18 13.16
C PRO A 18 -29.31 18.27 12.07
N ILE A 19 -28.29 18.76 11.37
CA ILE A 19 -27.45 18.01 10.42
C ILE A 19 -26.16 17.53 11.11
N PHE A 20 -25.68 18.29 12.11
CA PHE A 20 -24.47 18.00 12.84
C PHE A 20 -24.75 17.69 14.30
N ARG A 21 -23.93 16.83 14.90
CA ARG A 21 -24.09 16.39 16.29
C ARG A 21 -24.02 17.54 17.30
N TRP A 22 -23.27 18.61 17.03
CA TRP A 22 -23.18 19.80 17.89
C TRP A 22 -24.47 20.64 17.92
N GLN A 23 -25.39 20.41 16.99
CA GLN A 23 -26.71 21.06 16.94
C GLN A 23 -27.76 20.29 17.76
N MET A 24 -27.44 19.09 18.25
CA MET A 24 -28.34 18.26 19.06
C MET A 24 -28.16 18.55 20.56
N ASP A 25 -29.20 18.28 21.35
CA ASP A 25 -29.10 18.27 22.82
C ASP A 25 -28.28 17.06 23.31
N GLY A 26 -27.34 17.28 24.23
CA GLY A 26 -26.50 16.23 24.81
C GLY A 26 -24.98 16.51 24.74
N PRO A 27 -24.12 15.54 25.08
CA PRO A 27 -22.68 15.72 25.00
C PRO A 27 -22.24 16.00 23.55
N GLN A 28 -21.68 17.19 23.34
CA GLN A 28 -21.41 17.75 22.02
C GLN A 28 -20.12 17.25 21.38
N ARG A 29 -19.25 16.56 22.13
CA ARG A 29 -17.98 16.03 21.63
C ARG A 29 -18.04 14.52 21.54
N GLN A 30 -17.71 14.02 20.35
CA GLN A 30 -17.41 12.62 20.11
C GLN A 30 -15.95 12.54 19.66
N GLU A 31 -15.22 11.56 20.21
CA GLU A 31 -13.85 11.32 19.79
C GLU A 31 -13.82 10.76 18.37
N ARG A 32 -12.80 11.14 17.59
CA ARG A 32 -12.66 10.71 16.19
C ARG A 32 -12.63 9.19 16.05
N GLY A 33 -12.00 8.49 17.00
CA GLY A 33 -11.96 7.01 17.00
C GLY A 33 -13.34 6.38 17.15
N VAL A 34 -14.20 6.94 18.01
CA VAL A 34 -15.58 6.46 18.17
C VAL A 34 -16.38 6.72 16.89
N ALA A 35 -16.25 7.91 16.29
CA ALA A 35 -16.91 8.22 15.03
C ALA A 35 -16.47 7.30 13.89
N LEU A 36 -15.17 6.96 13.82
CA LEU A 36 -14.63 6.01 12.84
C LEU A 36 -15.23 4.61 13.04
N ALA A 37 -15.26 4.10 14.28
CA ALA A 37 -15.81 2.78 14.57
C ALA A 37 -17.32 2.70 14.23
N GLU A 38 -18.10 3.72 14.58
CA GLU A 38 -19.52 3.82 14.22
C GLU A 38 -19.71 3.87 12.70
N TRP A 39 -18.90 4.68 11.99
CA TRP A 39 -18.92 4.75 10.53
C TRP A 39 -18.60 3.41 9.87
N GLN A 40 -17.51 2.76 10.29
CA GLN A 40 -17.09 1.46 9.77
C GLN A 40 -18.16 0.39 10.01
N SER A 41 -18.73 0.35 11.21
CA SER A 41 -19.80 -0.59 11.54
C SER A 41 -21.07 -0.36 10.71
N ALA A 42 -21.47 0.90 10.50
CA ALA A 42 -22.67 1.23 9.74
C ALA A 42 -22.50 0.98 8.23
N MET A 43 -21.29 1.16 7.70
CA MET A 43 -21.02 1.08 6.26
C MET A 43 -20.54 -0.29 5.78
N TYR A 44 -20.18 -1.20 6.68
CA TYR A 44 -19.60 -2.50 6.31
C TYR A 44 -20.52 -3.32 5.39
N GLU A 45 -21.76 -3.58 5.79
CA GLU A 45 -22.71 -4.37 4.99
C GLU A 45 -23.03 -3.70 3.63
N PRO A 46 -23.36 -2.40 3.55
CA PRO A 46 -23.52 -1.70 2.27
C PRO A 46 -22.31 -1.84 1.34
N LEU A 47 -21.09 -1.76 1.88
CA LEU A 47 -19.88 -1.88 1.07
C LEU A 47 -19.59 -3.30 0.60
N CYS A 48 -19.83 -4.32 1.42
CA CYS A 48 -19.74 -5.70 0.97
C CYS A 48 -20.68 -6.00 -0.21
N GLN A 49 -21.84 -5.36 -0.25
CA GLN A 49 -22.78 -5.48 -1.37
C GLN A 49 -22.29 -4.72 -2.61
N LEU A 50 -21.66 -3.56 -2.43
CA LEU A 50 -21.15 -2.73 -3.53
C LEU A 50 -19.85 -3.29 -4.14
N LEU A 51 -18.99 -3.90 -3.31
CA LEU A 51 -17.66 -4.38 -3.64
C LEU A 51 -17.53 -5.87 -3.27
N PRO A 52 -18.30 -6.77 -3.91
CA PRO A 52 -18.31 -8.17 -3.55
C PRO A 52 -16.95 -8.82 -3.81
N GLY A 53 -16.44 -9.55 -2.82
CA GLY A 53 -15.15 -10.23 -2.91
C GLY A 53 -13.93 -9.33 -2.76
N CYS A 54 -14.12 -8.03 -2.53
CA CYS A 54 -13.02 -7.12 -2.23
C CYS A 54 -12.75 -7.08 -0.72
N GLU A 55 -11.47 -7.04 -0.36
CA GLU A 55 -11.05 -6.58 0.95
C GLU A 55 -10.97 -5.04 0.93
N PHE A 56 -11.45 -4.37 1.97
CA PHE A 56 -11.43 -2.92 2.06
C PHE A 56 -11.19 -2.43 3.49
N GLU A 57 -10.57 -1.25 3.58
CA GLU A 57 -10.45 -0.49 4.82
C GLU A 57 -11.17 0.85 4.64
N LEU A 58 -12.03 1.18 5.59
CA LEU A 58 -12.79 2.43 5.58
C LEU A 58 -12.08 3.49 6.42
N LEU A 59 -11.73 4.60 5.78
CA LEU A 59 -11.25 5.80 6.47
C LEU A 59 -12.41 6.70 6.91
N LEU A 60 -12.15 7.56 7.89
CA LEU A 60 -13.14 8.55 8.34
C LEU A 60 -13.41 9.54 7.19
N PRO A 61 -14.69 9.92 6.94
CA PRO A 61 -15.00 10.99 6.00
C PRO A 61 -14.26 12.28 6.36
N GLU A 62 -13.55 12.85 5.38
CA GLU A 62 -12.73 14.04 5.54
C GLU A 62 -12.87 14.99 4.34
N ALA A 63 -12.34 16.21 4.48
CA ALA A 63 -12.24 17.13 3.36
C ALA A 63 -11.48 16.49 2.18
N TYR A 64 -11.97 16.71 0.95
CA TYR A 64 -11.51 15.99 -0.25
C TYR A 64 -9.99 15.88 -0.38
N PHE A 65 -9.27 17.00 -0.38
CA PHE A 65 -7.80 16.99 -0.53
C PHE A 65 -7.06 16.27 0.60
N THR A 66 -7.53 16.44 1.84
CA THR A 66 -6.98 15.72 2.99
C THR A 66 -7.20 14.22 2.84
N ASN A 67 -8.41 13.83 2.42
CA ASN A 67 -8.78 12.44 2.26
C ASN A 67 -7.97 11.76 1.14
N CYS A 68 -7.71 12.45 0.03
CA CYS A 68 -6.83 11.93 -1.03
C CYS A 68 -5.44 11.60 -0.49
N ARG A 69 -4.79 12.55 0.19
CA ARG A 69 -3.44 12.33 0.76
C ARG A 69 -3.42 11.23 1.82
N LEU A 70 -4.49 11.09 2.61
CA LEU A 70 -4.60 10.01 3.58
C LEU A 70 -4.77 8.65 2.88
N ALA A 71 -5.70 8.56 1.92
CA ALA A 71 -5.94 7.32 1.17
C ALA A 71 -4.67 6.84 0.46
N ASP A 72 -3.92 7.74 -0.17
CA ASP A 72 -2.64 7.45 -0.83
C ASP A 72 -1.59 6.90 0.14
N LYS A 73 -1.63 7.30 1.41
CA LYS A 73 -0.73 6.78 2.44
C LYS A 73 -1.18 5.43 2.98
N HIS A 74 -2.49 5.26 3.18
CA HIS A 74 -3.10 4.07 3.76
C HIS A 74 -3.14 2.88 2.78
N VAL A 75 -3.14 3.13 1.47
CA VAL A 75 -3.13 2.06 0.46
C VAL A 75 -1.77 1.36 0.33
N ARG A 76 -0.67 1.93 0.85
CA ARG A 76 0.69 1.41 0.65
C ARG A 76 0.88 0.00 1.25
N PRO A 77 0.54 -0.28 2.52
CA PRO A 77 0.55 -1.65 3.06
C PRO A 77 -0.38 -2.60 2.31
N LEU A 78 -1.56 -2.12 1.90
CA LEU A 78 -2.53 -2.92 1.15
C LEU A 78 -1.99 -3.34 -0.22
N SER A 79 -1.15 -2.52 -0.84
CA SER A 79 -0.50 -2.82 -2.11
C SER A 79 0.49 -3.97 -1.99
N ILE A 80 1.24 -4.04 -0.88
CA ILE A 80 2.12 -5.17 -0.56
C ILE A 80 1.29 -6.44 -0.35
N ARG A 81 0.25 -6.38 0.50
CA ARG A 81 -0.64 -7.53 0.75
C ARG A 81 -1.29 -8.04 -0.53
N ALA A 82 -1.77 -7.14 -1.38
CA ALA A 82 -2.36 -7.49 -2.66
C ALA A 82 -1.36 -8.15 -3.61
N ALA A 83 -0.10 -7.69 -3.63
CA ALA A 83 0.97 -8.30 -4.41
C ALA A 83 1.29 -9.72 -3.92
N VAL A 84 1.40 -9.91 -2.60
CA VAL A 84 1.65 -11.22 -2.00
C VAL A 84 0.51 -12.20 -2.31
N ASN A 85 -0.75 -11.80 -2.12
CA ASN A 85 -1.91 -12.63 -2.44
C ASN A 85 -1.95 -12.98 -3.94
N PHE A 86 -1.58 -12.03 -4.81
CA PHE A 86 -1.50 -12.26 -6.24
C PHE A 86 -0.41 -13.29 -6.59
N LEU A 87 0.79 -13.16 -6.02
CA LEU A 87 1.88 -14.10 -6.23
C LEU A 87 1.55 -15.49 -5.68
N GLU A 88 0.97 -15.57 -4.48
CA GLU A 88 0.53 -16.82 -3.87
C GLU A 88 -0.47 -17.55 -4.76
N SER A 89 -1.52 -16.85 -5.21
CA SER A 89 -2.56 -17.43 -6.06
C SER A 89 -2.07 -17.78 -7.46
N THR A 90 -1.21 -16.95 -8.06
CA THR A 90 -0.74 -17.12 -9.44
C THR A 90 0.31 -18.22 -9.54
N LEU A 91 1.23 -18.31 -8.57
CA LEU A 91 2.35 -19.25 -8.59
C LEU A 91 2.10 -20.50 -7.74
N GLY A 92 1.03 -20.52 -6.95
CA GLY A 92 0.72 -21.63 -6.03
C GLY A 92 1.75 -21.78 -4.91
N VAL A 93 2.37 -20.68 -4.48
CA VAL A 93 3.42 -20.65 -3.45
C VAL A 93 2.89 -19.99 -2.18
N LEU A 94 3.28 -20.49 -1.00
CA LEU A 94 2.96 -19.80 0.24
C LEU A 94 3.79 -18.50 0.36
N PRO A 95 3.30 -17.47 1.07
CA PRO A 95 4.05 -16.23 1.30
C PRO A 95 5.45 -16.44 1.87
N ALA A 96 5.63 -17.42 2.77
CA ALA A 96 6.94 -17.79 3.33
C ALA A 96 7.94 -18.38 2.31
N GLY A 97 7.45 -18.76 1.12
CA GLY A 97 8.25 -19.18 -0.04
C GLY A 97 8.68 -18.03 -0.94
N LEU A 98 8.28 -16.79 -0.64
CA LEU A 98 8.73 -15.58 -1.32
C LEU A 98 9.95 -14.99 -0.61
N ALA A 99 10.76 -14.28 -1.37
CA ALA A 99 11.82 -13.40 -0.88
C ALA A 99 11.60 -11.99 -1.44
N CYS A 100 12.01 -10.98 -0.68
CA CYS A 100 11.91 -9.58 -1.06
C CYS A 100 13.26 -8.88 -1.03
N VAL A 101 13.40 -7.91 -1.93
CA VAL A 101 14.48 -6.93 -1.94
C VAL A 101 13.85 -5.55 -1.88
N VAL A 102 14.26 -4.74 -0.91
CA VAL A 102 13.79 -3.36 -0.75
C VAL A 102 14.95 -2.41 -0.99
N GLY A 103 14.76 -1.44 -1.89
CA GLY A 103 15.72 -0.37 -2.17
C GLY A 103 15.03 0.99 -2.19
N ALA A 104 15.74 2.01 -1.70
CA ALA A 104 15.31 3.40 -1.80
C ALA A 104 15.70 3.97 -3.17
N PHE A 105 14.81 4.73 -3.80
CA PHE A 105 15.00 5.33 -5.12
C PHE A 105 14.72 6.83 -5.05
N GLY A 106 15.53 7.62 -5.75
CA GLY A 106 15.36 9.07 -5.89
C GLY A 106 16.63 9.75 -6.44
N GLU A 107 16.62 11.07 -6.51
CA GLU A 107 17.76 11.84 -7.04
C GLU A 107 18.74 12.26 -5.93
N GLU A 108 18.33 13.20 -5.06
CA GLU A 108 19.14 13.68 -3.92
C GLU A 108 18.77 13.00 -2.60
N GLN A 109 17.51 12.55 -2.50
CA GLN A 109 16.95 11.88 -1.35
C GLN A 109 16.02 10.76 -1.83
N ALA A 110 15.59 9.88 -0.92
CA ALA A 110 14.57 8.89 -1.26
C ALA A 110 13.23 9.59 -1.56
N ASP A 111 12.70 9.35 -2.76
CA ASP A 111 11.37 9.76 -3.18
C ASP A 111 10.39 8.57 -3.13
N GLU A 112 10.91 7.35 -3.27
CA GLU A 112 10.15 6.12 -3.16
C GLU A 112 11.02 4.95 -2.67
N TYR A 113 10.36 3.90 -2.19
CA TYR A 113 10.98 2.59 -2.03
C TYR A 113 10.40 1.63 -3.06
N ARG A 114 11.25 0.81 -3.67
CA ARG A 114 10.80 -0.27 -4.55
C ARG A 114 11.02 -1.60 -3.84
N ILE A 115 9.97 -2.40 -3.78
CA ILE A 115 9.92 -3.73 -3.18
C ILE A 115 9.85 -4.73 -4.32
N ALA A 116 10.95 -5.44 -4.56
CA ALA A 116 11.04 -6.50 -5.55
C ALA A 116 10.74 -7.85 -4.90
N PHE A 117 9.97 -8.70 -5.58
CA PHE A 117 9.65 -10.05 -5.15
C PHE A 117 10.38 -11.07 -6.01
N SER A 118 10.85 -12.15 -5.39
CA SER A 118 11.36 -13.36 -6.05
C SER A 118 10.88 -14.62 -5.32
N LEU A 119 11.00 -15.77 -5.97
CA LEU A 119 10.91 -17.05 -5.26
C LEU A 119 12.15 -17.22 -4.38
N LYS A 120 11.97 -17.77 -3.18
CA LYS A 120 13.07 -18.00 -2.25
C LYS A 120 14.16 -18.87 -2.89
N GLY A 121 15.38 -18.36 -2.90
CA GLY A 121 16.54 -19.01 -3.52
C GLY A 121 16.75 -18.68 -5.00
N SER A 122 15.81 -17.97 -5.65
CA SER A 122 15.99 -17.40 -6.98
C SER A 122 16.51 -15.97 -6.91
N SER A 123 17.34 -15.59 -7.90
CA SER A 123 17.76 -14.21 -8.14
C SER A 123 16.82 -13.46 -9.09
N GLU A 124 15.90 -14.15 -9.75
CA GLU A 124 14.98 -13.55 -10.72
C GLU A 124 13.87 -12.77 -10.02
N ILE A 125 13.72 -11.49 -10.39
CA ILE A 125 12.64 -10.64 -9.90
C ILE A 125 11.40 -10.90 -10.73
N ILE A 126 10.33 -11.36 -10.08
CA ILE A 126 9.09 -11.78 -10.74
C ILE A 126 7.97 -10.75 -10.65
N TYR A 127 8.03 -9.87 -9.66
CA TYR A 127 7.04 -8.81 -9.46
C TYR A 127 7.61 -7.68 -8.61
N GLY A 128 6.98 -6.52 -8.64
CA GLY A 128 7.42 -5.38 -7.87
C GLY A 128 6.29 -4.46 -7.41
N VAL A 129 6.51 -3.81 -6.26
CA VAL A 129 5.61 -2.82 -5.67
C VAL A 129 6.39 -1.54 -5.39
N ILE A 130 5.80 -0.40 -5.74
CA ILE A 130 6.35 0.91 -5.40
C ILE A 130 5.64 1.45 -4.16
N TRP A 131 6.44 1.88 -3.20
CA TRP A 131 6.01 2.60 -2.01
C TRP A 131 6.47 4.06 -2.13
N PRO A 132 5.60 4.97 -2.63
CA PRO A 132 5.96 6.38 -2.73
C PRO A 132 6.08 7.04 -1.35
N LEU A 133 7.01 7.98 -1.23
CA LEU A 133 7.17 8.86 -0.08
C LEU A 133 6.54 10.23 -0.38
N TYR A 134 5.87 10.82 0.60
CA TYR A 134 5.18 12.10 0.42
C TYR A 134 5.75 13.16 1.36
N ASP A 135 6.14 14.33 0.82
CA ASP A 135 6.61 15.63 1.38
C ASP A 135 7.24 15.70 2.79
N ARG A 136 6.63 15.07 3.79
CA ARG A 136 7.12 15.02 5.18
C ARG A 136 7.88 13.74 5.51
N GLU A 137 7.88 12.76 4.60
CA GLU A 137 8.59 11.49 4.75
C GLU A 137 9.99 11.61 4.11
N SER A 138 10.86 12.45 4.68
CA SER A 138 12.27 12.50 4.27
C SER A 138 13.06 11.46 5.05
N VAL A 139 13.95 10.75 4.37
CA VAL A 139 14.81 9.72 4.96
C VAL A 139 16.26 10.14 4.78
N ALA A 140 17.01 10.16 5.89
CA ALA A 140 18.44 10.44 5.84
C ALA A 140 19.19 9.35 5.05
N SER A 141 20.26 9.73 4.36
CA SER A 141 21.01 8.81 3.49
C SER A 141 21.61 7.60 4.23
N ASP A 142 21.94 7.76 5.51
CA ASP A 142 22.45 6.71 6.38
C ASP A 142 21.35 5.89 7.09
N ALA A 143 20.08 6.26 6.91
CA ALA A 143 18.91 5.62 7.52
C ALA A 143 18.04 4.85 6.51
N LEU A 144 18.48 4.71 5.25
CA LEU A 144 17.66 4.13 4.17
C LEU A 144 17.17 2.70 4.46
N ASN A 145 17.95 1.90 5.20
CA ASN A 145 17.60 0.56 5.62
C ASN A 145 17.44 0.40 7.15
N ASP A 146 17.43 1.52 7.88
CA ASP A 146 17.37 1.52 9.33
C ASP A 146 15.93 1.29 9.81
N VAL A 147 15.69 0.12 10.40
CA VAL A 147 14.39 -0.28 10.97
C VAL A 147 14.28 -0.06 12.47
N SER A 148 15.24 0.64 13.08
CA SER A 148 15.20 0.95 14.52
C SER A 148 14.17 2.03 14.87
N ASP A 149 13.82 2.89 13.91
CA ASP A 149 12.74 3.87 14.05
C ASP A 149 11.40 3.24 13.62
N GLU A 150 10.49 3.10 14.58
CA GLU A 150 9.14 2.54 14.40
C GLU A 150 8.27 3.36 13.43
N GLU A 151 8.56 4.64 13.25
CA GLU A 151 7.82 5.51 12.33
C GLU A 151 8.44 5.57 10.92
N SER A 152 9.63 4.99 10.74
CA SER A 152 10.35 5.05 9.47
C SER A 152 9.61 4.33 8.34
N PRO A 153 9.68 4.84 7.09
CA PRO A 153 9.04 4.16 5.95
C PRO A 153 9.51 2.72 5.77
N ILE A 154 10.81 2.46 5.95
CA ILE A 154 11.38 1.12 5.80
C ILE A 154 10.86 0.15 6.86
N LYS A 155 10.70 0.58 8.11
CA LYS A 155 10.08 -0.23 9.15
C LYS A 155 8.64 -0.58 8.80
N ARG A 156 7.85 0.39 8.35
CA ARG A 156 6.46 0.17 7.92
C ARG A 156 6.34 -0.77 6.72
N ILE A 157 7.30 -0.72 5.79
CA ILE A 157 7.38 -1.69 4.67
C ILE A 157 7.69 -3.09 5.21
N CYS A 158 8.66 -3.23 6.11
CA CYS A 158 8.99 -4.52 6.73
C CYS A 158 7.83 -5.11 7.53
N ASP A 159 7.12 -4.28 8.30
CA ASP A 159 5.93 -4.72 9.04
C ASP A 159 4.84 -5.19 8.08
N ALA A 160 4.57 -4.44 7.01
CA ALA A 160 3.58 -4.84 6.00
C ALA A 160 3.94 -6.15 5.28
N LEU A 161 5.23 -6.38 5.02
CA LEU A 161 5.73 -7.65 4.45
C LEU A 161 5.57 -8.81 5.44
N HIS A 162 5.94 -8.59 6.70
CA HIS A 162 5.79 -9.59 7.76
C HIS A 162 4.32 -9.94 8.01
N ASP A 163 3.44 -8.95 8.10
CA ASP A 163 1.99 -9.12 8.24
C ASP A 163 1.37 -9.87 7.04
N ALA A 164 1.97 -9.73 5.86
CA ALA A 164 1.61 -10.50 4.66
C ALA A 164 2.24 -11.90 4.62
N GLY A 165 3.07 -12.28 5.61
CA GLY A 165 3.70 -13.59 5.73
C GLY A 165 5.03 -13.75 5.00
N VAL A 166 5.68 -12.66 4.60
CA VAL A 166 6.99 -12.67 3.94
C VAL A 166 8.08 -12.24 4.90
N ASP A 167 8.89 -13.20 5.36
CA ASP A 167 9.96 -12.96 6.34
C ASP A 167 11.36 -12.76 5.71
N ASP A 168 11.59 -13.27 4.51
CA ASP A 168 12.90 -13.15 3.84
C ASP A 168 13.03 -11.81 3.12
N VAL A 169 13.42 -10.77 3.86
CA VAL A 169 13.51 -9.39 3.38
C VAL A 169 14.96 -8.89 3.40
N PHE A 170 15.54 -8.69 2.22
CA PHE A 170 16.82 -8.02 2.04
C PHE A 170 16.60 -6.52 1.82
N ARG A 171 17.46 -5.67 2.38
CA ARG A 171 17.33 -4.20 2.31
C ARG A 171 18.66 -3.58 1.92
N HIS A 172 18.65 -2.81 0.84
CA HIS A 172 19.81 -2.01 0.42
C HIS A 172 19.95 -0.74 1.25
N ALA A 173 21.20 -0.38 1.57
CA ALA A 173 21.55 0.84 2.29
C ALA A 173 21.96 1.99 1.36
N VAL A 174 21.65 1.89 0.07
CA VAL A 174 22.06 2.85 -0.97
C VAL A 174 20.82 3.48 -1.62
N LEU A 175 20.99 4.70 -2.11
CA LEU A 175 20.00 5.40 -2.91
C LEU A 175 20.21 5.05 -4.39
N PHE A 176 19.25 4.39 -5.00
CA PHE A 176 19.24 4.06 -6.42
C PHE A 176 18.64 5.20 -7.24
N THR A 177 19.06 5.31 -8.50
CA THR A 177 18.40 6.19 -9.47
C THR A 177 17.13 5.52 -10.00
N PRO A 178 15.98 6.21 -10.03
CA PRO A 178 14.75 5.69 -10.64
C PRO A 178 14.95 5.44 -12.14
N GLU A 179 14.93 4.17 -12.54
CA GLU A 179 15.01 3.76 -13.95
C GLU A 179 13.70 3.11 -14.41
N LEU A 180 13.41 3.28 -15.70
CA LEU A 180 12.30 2.64 -16.41
C LEU A 180 12.89 1.71 -17.46
N CYS A 181 12.19 0.62 -17.76
CA CYS A 181 12.56 -0.27 -18.85
C CYS A 181 12.39 0.42 -20.20
N ASP A 182 13.41 0.34 -21.06
CA ASP A 182 13.38 0.95 -22.40
C ASP A 182 12.33 0.33 -23.33
N ASP A 183 11.96 -0.93 -23.13
CA ASP A 183 11.05 -1.66 -24.02
C ASP A 183 9.57 -1.44 -23.68
N CYS A 184 9.22 -1.39 -22.39
CA CYS A 184 7.83 -1.33 -21.93
C CYS A 184 7.49 -0.08 -21.09
N GLY A 185 8.49 0.69 -20.66
CA GLY A 185 8.32 1.91 -19.88
C GLY A 185 7.91 1.70 -18.42
N VAL A 186 7.88 0.45 -17.92
CA VAL A 186 7.54 0.17 -16.53
C VAL A 186 8.76 0.37 -15.61
N PRO A 187 8.55 0.66 -14.32
CA PRO A 187 9.63 0.81 -13.35
C PRO A 187 10.47 -0.47 -13.19
N LEU A 188 11.78 -0.30 -13.08
CA LEU A 188 12.71 -1.37 -12.75
C LEU A 188 12.86 -1.57 -11.23
N PHE A 189 13.34 -2.72 -10.78
CA PHE A 189 13.37 -3.11 -9.37
C PHE A 189 14.76 -3.58 -8.94
N PRO A 190 15.16 -3.36 -7.67
CA PRO A 190 16.47 -3.78 -7.19
C PRO A 190 16.51 -5.31 -7.01
N ASP A 191 17.61 -5.93 -7.43
CA ASP A 191 17.93 -7.30 -7.03
C ASP A 191 18.85 -7.34 -5.79
N ARG A 192 19.20 -8.54 -5.30
CA ARG A 192 20.07 -8.68 -4.13
C ARG A 192 21.52 -8.26 -4.37
N GLN A 193 21.94 -8.19 -5.63
CA GLN A 193 23.29 -7.79 -6.02
C GLN A 193 23.44 -6.27 -6.10
N GLY A 194 22.32 -5.53 -6.13
CA GLY A 194 22.30 -4.08 -6.28
C GLY A 194 22.17 -3.64 -7.73
N GLU A 195 21.77 -4.54 -8.62
CA GLU A 195 21.40 -4.20 -9.99
C GLU A 195 19.91 -3.83 -10.06
N VAL A 196 19.55 -2.97 -11.01
CA VAL A 196 18.18 -2.51 -11.23
C VAL A 196 17.65 -3.22 -12.48
N VAL A 197 16.72 -4.15 -12.29
CA VAL A 197 16.31 -5.13 -13.30
C VAL A 197 14.80 -5.08 -13.57
N HIS A 198 14.40 -5.59 -14.73
CA HIS A 198 12.98 -5.71 -15.08
C HIS A 198 12.33 -6.85 -14.27
N ALA A 199 11.12 -6.62 -13.77
CA ALA A 199 10.35 -7.66 -13.09
C ALA A 199 9.53 -8.46 -14.13
N GLU A 200 9.75 -9.76 -14.21
CA GLU A 200 9.10 -10.62 -15.21
C GLU A 200 8.55 -11.91 -14.61
N MET A 201 7.26 -12.15 -14.79
CA MET A 201 6.62 -13.39 -14.35
C MET A 201 7.13 -14.57 -15.18
N PRO A 202 7.34 -15.76 -14.59
CA PRO A 202 7.73 -16.96 -15.32
C PRO A 202 6.76 -17.27 -16.47
N GLU A 203 7.27 -17.71 -17.62
CA GLU A 203 6.47 -17.98 -18.85
C GLU A 203 5.28 -18.94 -18.62
N ASP A 204 5.44 -19.90 -17.71
CA ASP A 204 4.42 -20.90 -17.38
C ASP A 204 3.32 -20.37 -16.43
N SER A 205 3.39 -19.10 -16.01
CA SER A 205 2.38 -18.48 -15.15
C SER A 205 1.05 -18.33 -15.90
N PRO A 206 -0.09 -18.61 -15.26
CA PRO A 206 -1.39 -18.44 -15.91
C PRO A 206 -1.54 -16.99 -16.40
N SER A 207 -1.85 -16.84 -17.69
CA SER A 207 -2.05 -15.52 -18.31
C SER A 207 -3.13 -14.74 -17.55
N GLN A 208 -2.83 -13.50 -17.15
CA GLN A 208 -3.80 -12.60 -16.53
C GLN A 208 -5.08 -12.56 -17.38
N GLN A 209 -6.20 -13.03 -16.82
CA GLN A 209 -7.49 -12.52 -17.28
C GLN A 209 -7.52 -11.05 -16.87
N PRO A 210 -7.81 -10.11 -17.77
CA PRO A 210 -8.01 -8.72 -17.38
C PRO A 210 -9.17 -8.73 -16.39
N LEU A 211 -8.85 -8.49 -15.11
CA LEU A 211 -9.84 -8.19 -14.09
C LEU A 211 -10.44 -6.86 -14.51
N PHE A 212 -11.56 -6.92 -15.23
CA PHE A 212 -12.39 -5.75 -15.49
C PHE A 212 -12.83 -5.20 -14.14
N HIS A 213 -12.31 -4.02 -13.81
CA HIS A 213 -12.84 -3.15 -12.76
C HIS A 213 -14.08 -2.41 -13.25
#